data_AF-A0A1S9ZQI2-F1
#
_entry.id   AF-A0A1S9ZQI2-F1
#
_cell.length_a   1.000
_cell.length_b   1.000
_cell.length_c   1.000
_cell.angle_alpha   90.00
_cell.angle_beta   90.00
_cell.angle_gamma   90.00
#
_symmetry.space_group_name_H-M   'P 1'
#
loop_
_entity.id
_entity.type
_entity.pdbx_description
1 polymer ?
#
loop_
_entity_poly.entity_id
_entity_poly.type
_entity_poly.pdbx_seq_one_letter_code
_entity_poly.pdbx_strand_id
1 'polypeptide(L)'
;MSQHTRYQARMPDEFGVIHYSDEEHRIWQDLFTRHQHSIQNRACQDYLDGLDELSLCAQKIPQLNDIDQVLQKHTGFATAIVPALISFAKFFELLAAQKFPVATFIRSREDFDYIQEPDIFHEVVGHCPLLTHPAFARFTHTYGKLGKKADQKTRGFLARLYWFTMEFGLMETKQGLRIYGGGILSSPKETLYALSDAPEYREFRLNDVLRTPYRIDKLQPIYYVIKNPDELFYLDENQLLSAIETAKIDGMYPMHPSLMDNGSPNT
;
A
#
# COMPACT_ATOMS: atom_id res chain seq x y z
N MET A 1 15.07 3.33 18.77
CA MET A 1 15.23 4.79 18.65
C MET A 1 13.96 5.32 18.01
N SER A 2 13.25 6.26 18.64
CA SER A 2 12.12 6.94 17.98
C SER A 2 12.68 7.66 16.76
N GLN A 3 12.34 7.19 15.55
CA GLN A 3 12.64 7.94 14.34
C GLN A 3 11.87 9.25 14.43
N HIS A 4 12.57 10.33 14.76
CA HIS A 4 12.03 11.67 14.62
C HIS A 4 11.94 11.94 13.12
N THR A 5 10.72 11.87 12.58
CA THR A 5 10.49 12.32 11.21
C THR A 5 10.61 13.85 11.15
N ARG A 6 11.20 14.37 10.08
CA ARG A 6 11.18 15.82 9.80
C ARG A 6 9.83 16.29 9.28
N TYR A 7 8.96 15.35 8.93
CA TYR A 7 7.68 15.61 8.30
C TYR A 7 6.58 15.80 9.33
N GLN A 8 5.77 16.82 9.11
CA GLN A 8 4.61 17.12 9.94
C GLN A 8 3.36 17.12 9.08
N ALA A 9 2.38 16.30 9.47
CA ALA A 9 1.07 16.28 8.84
C ALA A 9 0.40 17.65 8.93
N ARG A 10 -0.16 18.12 7.82
CA ARG A 10 -0.95 19.36 7.76
C ARG A 10 -2.33 19.09 8.37
N MET A 11 -2.69 19.87 9.37
CA MET A 11 -4.03 19.80 9.96
C MET A 11 -4.97 20.74 9.22
N PRO A 12 -6.26 20.37 9.04
CA PRO A 12 -7.23 21.26 8.45
C PRO A 12 -7.52 22.45 9.35
N ASP A 13 -7.97 23.55 8.75
CA ASP A 13 -8.52 24.69 9.46
C ASP A 13 -9.94 24.40 10.01
N GLU A 14 -10.59 25.43 10.57
CA GLU A 14 -11.95 25.33 11.13
C GLU A 14 -13.02 24.99 10.08
N PHE A 15 -12.72 25.13 8.78
CA PHE A 15 -13.61 24.79 7.66
C PHE A 15 -13.29 23.41 7.07
N GLY A 16 -12.33 22.68 7.64
CA GLY A 16 -11.92 21.38 7.12
C GLY A 16 -10.94 21.46 5.95
N VAL A 17 -10.38 22.63 5.64
CA VAL A 17 -9.47 22.84 4.52
C VAL A 17 -8.02 22.67 4.96
N ILE A 18 -7.29 21.80 4.25
CA ILE A 18 -5.86 21.61 4.46
C ILE A 18 -5.09 22.56 3.57
N HIS A 19 -4.29 23.44 4.18
CA HIS A 19 -3.47 24.41 3.47
C HIS A 19 -2.09 23.83 3.16
N TYR A 20 -1.82 23.65 1.86
CA TYR A 20 -0.50 23.31 1.33
C TYR A 20 0.11 24.53 0.64
N SER A 21 1.42 24.66 0.74
CA SER A 21 2.19 25.70 0.05
C SER A 21 2.32 25.43 -1.45
N ASP A 22 2.67 26.48 -2.21
CA ASP A 22 2.94 26.37 -3.64
C ASP A 22 4.10 25.40 -3.95
N GLU A 23 5.06 25.22 -3.05
CA GLU A 23 6.13 24.23 -3.22
C GLU A 23 5.60 22.80 -3.06
N GLU A 24 4.76 22.55 -2.07
CA GLU A 24 4.15 21.23 -1.86
C GLU A 24 3.26 20.84 -3.06
N HIS A 25 2.49 21.79 -3.60
CA HIS A 25 1.73 21.57 -4.83
C HIS A 25 2.62 21.30 -6.04
N ARG A 26 3.78 21.98 -6.17
CA ARG A 26 4.75 21.70 -7.23
C ARG A 26 5.38 20.31 -7.11
N ILE A 27 5.68 19.86 -5.89
CA ILE A 27 6.18 18.50 -5.64
C ILE A 27 5.14 17.46 -6.06
N TRP A 28 3.88 17.66 -5.66
CA TRP A 28 2.77 16.82 -6.08
C TRP A 28 2.66 16.74 -7.60
N GLN A 29 2.72 17.88 -8.28
CA GLN A 29 2.61 17.94 -9.72
C GLN A 29 3.71 17.15 -10.43
N ASP A 30 4.94 17.25 -9.96
CA ASP A 30 6.04 16.51 -10.56
C ASP A 30 5.95 15.00 -10.27
N LEU A 31 5.53 14.62 -9.06
CA LEU A 31 5.26 13.22 -8.71
C LEU A 31 4.14 12.64 -9.58
N PHE A 32 3.03 13.36 -9.72
CA PHE A 32 1.87 12.93 -10.49
C PHE A 32 2.19 12.83 -11.99
N THR A 33 2.92 13.82 -12.52
CA THR A 33 3.39 13.79 -13.92
C THR A 33 4.26 12.57 -14.17
N ARG A 34 5.24 12.30 -13.29
CA ARG A 34 6.09 11.11 -13.41
C ARG A 34 5.32 9.80 -13.24
N HIS A 35 4.33 9.79 -12.35
CA HIS A 35 3.45 8.66 -12.11
C HIS A 35 2.65 8.28 -13.35
N GLN A 36 2.00 9.27 -14.00
CA GLN A 36 1.23 9.05 -15.22
C GLN A 36 2.04 8.36 -16.32
N HIS A 37 3.33 8.67 -16.45
CA HIS A 37 4.21 7.98 -17.40
C HIS A 37 4.60 6.57 -16.93
N SER A 38 4.85 6.41 -15.62
CA SER A 38 5.27 5.14 -15.03
C SER A 38 4.19 4.06 -15.12
N ILE A 39 2.92 4.39 -14.91
CA ILE A 39 1.84 3.38 -14.85
C ILE A 39 1.31 2.93 -16.21
N GLN A 40 1.64 3.63 -17.30
CA GLN A 40 1.17 3.29 -18.64
C GLN A 40 1.53 1.85 -19.01
N ASN A 41 0.52 1.05 -19.35
CA ASN A 41 0.63 -0.39 -19.63
C ASN A 41 1.20 -1.24 -18.47
N ARG A 42 1.25 -0.71 -17.25
CA ARG A 42 1.79 -1.40 -16.07
C ARG A 42 0.77 -1.56 -14.95
N ALA A 43 -0.05 -0.55 -14.66
CA ALA A 43 -1.12 -0.68 -13.66
C ALA A 43 -2.29 -1.55 -14.14
N CYS A 44 -2.97 -2.23 -13.21
CA CYS A 44 -4.18 -2.99 -13.53
C CYS A 44 -5.35 -2.06 -13.88
N GLN A 45 -6.34 -2.58 -14.61
CA GLN A 45 -7.49 -1.78 -15.04
C GLN A 45 -8.31 -1.26 -13.84
N ASP A 46 -8.51 -2.08 -12.80
CA ASP A 46 -9.27 -1.67 -11.60
C ASP A 46 -8.65 -0.44 -10.91
N TYR A 47 -7.30 -0.34 -10.94
CA TYR A 47 -6.60 0.83 -10.43
C TYR A 47 -6.82 2.07 -11.31
N LEU A 48 -6.74 1.90 -12.63
CA LEU A 48 -6.92 3.00 -13.59
C LEU A 48 -8.34 3.55 -13.52
N ASP A 49 -9.35 2.68 -13.47
CA ASP A 49 -10.75 3.06 -13.32
C ASP A 49 -10.97 3.84 -12.02
N GLY A 50 -10.38 3.35 -10.91
CA GLY A 50 -10.44 4.06 -9.63
C GLY A 50 -9.73 5.40 -9.64
N LEU A 51 -8.60 5.51 -10.35
CA LEU A 51 -7.85 6.77 -10.46
C LEU A 51 -8.65 7.83 -11.24
N ASP A 52 -9.35 7.40 -12.29
CA ASP A 52 -10.25 8.24 -13.08
C ASP A 52 -11.47 8.70 -12.25
N GLU A 53 -12.10 7.80 -11.48
CA GLU A 53 -13.21 8.13 -10.57
C GLU A 53 -12.79 9.15 -9.49
N LEU A 54 -11.58 9.02 -8.93
CA LEU A 54 -11.05 10.01 -7.98
C LEU A 54 -10.81 11.38 -8.61
N SER A 55 -10.66 11.45 -9.94
CA SER A 55 -10.53 12.71 -10.70
C SER A 55 -9.45 13.65 -10.12
N LEU A 56 -8.30 13.08 -9.76
CA LEU A 56 -7.21 13.80 -9.08
C LEU A 56 -6.66 14.92 -9.97
N CYS A 57 -6.53 16.11 -9.39
CA CYS A 57 -5.89 17.23 -10.05
C CYS A 57 -4.37 17.03 -10.09
N ALA A 58 -3.77 17.06 -11.28
CA ALA A 58 -2.32 16.94 -11.41
C ALA A 58 -1.58 18.15 -10.79
N GLN A 59 -2.18 19.33 -10.74
CA GLN A 59 -1.49 20.56 -10.30
C GLN A 59 -1.66 20.86 -8.81
N LYS A 60 -2.56 20.17 -8.09
CA LYS A 60 -2.87 20.46 -6.68
C LYS A 60 -3.04 19.19 -5.88
N ILE A 61 -2.49 19.20 -4.67
CA ILE A 61 -2.74 18.16 -3.66
C ILE A 61 -4.24 18.18 -3.33
N PRO A 62 -4.93 17.03 -3.38
CA PRO A 62 -6.38 16.97 -3.16
C PRO A 62 -6.75 17.27 -1.71
N GLN A 63 -7.96 17.80 -1.52
CA GLN A 63 -8.59 17.79 -0.21
C GLN A 63 -9.17 16.40 0.06
N LEU A 64 -9.01 15.91 1.28
CA LEU A 64 -9.49 14.56 1.63
C LEU A 64 -11.00 14.41 1.52
N ASN A 65 -11.77 15.48 1.75
CA ASN A 65 -13.22 15.48 1.60
C ASN A 65 -13.68 15.17 0.16
N ASP A 66 -12.88 15.53 -0.85
CA ASP A 66 -13.20 15.23 -2.26
C ASP A 66 -12.99 13.74 -2.54
N ILE A 67 -11.92 13.16 -1.99
CA ILE A 67 -11.64 11.71 -2.05
C ILE A 67 -12.72 10.92 -1.31
N ASP A 68 -13.09 11.36 -0.12
CA ASP A 68 -14.07 10.71 0.74
C ASP A 68 -15.45 10.61 0.08
N GLN A 69 -15.88 11.65 -0.65
CA GLN A 69 -17.14 11.61 -1.39
C GLN A 69 -17.19 10.45 -2.39
N VAL A 70 -16.09 10.23 -3.11
CA VAL A 70 -15.99 9.14 -4.09
C VAL A 70 -15.91 7.79 -3.37
N LEU A 71 -15.04 7.65 -2.37
CA LEU A 71 -14.89 6.39 -1.63
C LEU A 71 -16.18 5.97 -0.92
N GLN A 72 -16.90 6.91 -0.30
CA GLN A 72 -18.15 6.63 0.38
C GLN A 72 -19.24 6.15 -0.59
N LYS A 73 -19.32 6.77 -1.77
CA LYS A 73 -20.26 6.38 -2.82
C LYS A 73 -20.00 4.95 -3.33
N HIS A 74 -18.74 4.54 -3.46
CA HIS A 74 -18.38 3.24 -4.04
C HIS A 74 -18.38 2.10 -3.02
N THR A 75 -17.76 2.30 -1.85
CA THR A 75 -17.49 1.20 -0.91
C THR A 75 -17.76 1.55 0.55
N GLY A 76 -18.17 2.79 0.83
CA GLY A 76 -18.39 3.28 2.20
C GLY A 76 -17.08 3.58 2.95
N PHE A 77 -15.93 3.50 2.29
CA PHE A 77 -14.67 3.94 2.87
C PHE A 77 -14.59 5.47 2.94
N ALA A 78 -13.81 5.96 3.88
CA ALA A 78 -13.37 7.35 3.95
C ALA A 78 -11.89 7.38 4.34
N THR A 79 -11.24 8.52 4.22
CA THR A 79 -9.89 8.74 4.72
C THR A 79 -9.92 9.17 6.19
N ALA A 80 -8.79 9.06 6.87
CA ALA A 80 -8.59 9.59 8.22
C ALA A 80 -7.22 10.21 8.33
N ILE A 81 -7.18 11.49 8.70
CA ILE A 81 -5.93 12.22 8.91
C ILE A 81 -5.16 11.58 10.06
N VAL A 82 -3.89 11.27 9.80
CA VAL A 82 -2.97 10.74 10.79
C VAL A 82 -1.65 11.52 10.77
N PRO A 83 -0.89 11.52 11.89
CA PRO A 83 0.50 11.96 11.84
C PRO A 83 1.32 11.07 10.91
N ALA A 84 2.56 11.49 10.62
CA ALA A 84 3.46 10.77 9.71
C ALA A 84 3.66 9.28 10.05
N LEU A 85 3.57 8.92 11.32
CA LEU A 85 3.65 7.53 11.78
C LEU A 85 2.57 7.26 12.84
N ILE A 86 1.89 6.12 12.70
CA ILE A 86 0.93 5.62 13.69
C ILE A 86 1.29 4.20 14.14
N SER A 87 0.79 3.82 15.32
CA SER A 87 0.92 2.44 15.78
C SER A 87 0.06 1.49 14.94
N PHE A 88 0.48 0.23 14.83
CA PHE A 88 -0.33 -0.82 14.21
C PHE A 88 -1.73 -0.94 14.82
N ALA A 89 -1.85 -0.75 16.14
CA ALA A 89 -3.15 -0.77 16.81
C ALA A 89 -4.09 0.30 16.23
N LYS A 90 -3.59 1.53 16.02
CA LYS A 90 -4.39 2.59 15.43
C LYS A 90 -4.68 2.34 13.95
N PHE A 91 -3.71 1.83 13.20
CA PHE A 91 -3.89 1.46 11.79
C PHE A 91 -5.03 0.45 11.63
N PHE A 92 -5.01 -0.65 12.39
CA PHE A 92 -6.07 -1.65 12.36
C PHE A 92 -7.42 -1.13 12.84
N GLU A 93 -7.44 -0.28 13.88
CA GLU A 93 -8.67 0.37 14.36
C GLU A 93 -9.36 1.18 13.26
N LEU A 94 -8.58 1.96 12.50
CA LEU A 94 -9.09 2.78 11.40
C LEU A 94 -9.62 1.92 10.25
N LEU A 95 -8.85 0.94 9.78
CA LEU A 95 -9.29 0.06 8.70
C LEU A 95 -10.53 -0.77 9.09
N ALA A 96 -10.63 -1.21 10.36
CA ALA A 96 -11.81 -1.89 10.89
C ALA A 96 -13.07 -1.00 10.92
N ALA A 97 -12.89 0.32 10.85
CA ALA A 97 -13.96 1.31 10.77
C ALA A 97 -14.15 1.85 9.34
N GLN A 98 -13.57 1.19 8.32
CA GLN A 98 -13.55 1.63 6.92
C GLN A 98 -12.94 3.04 6.74
N LYS A 99 -11.95 3.37 7.57
CA LYS A 99 -11.19 4.61 7.48
C LYS A 99 -9.76 4.31 7.07
N PHE A 100 -9.35 4.78 5.89
CA PHE A 100 -7.99 4.62 5.40
C PHE A 100 -7.10 5.74 5.95
N PRO A 101 -6.04 5.43 6.71
CA PRO A 101 -5.17 6.44 7.28
C PRO A 101 -4.40 7.17 6.18
N VAL A 102 -4.40 8.51 6.22
CA VAL A 102 -3.63 9.34 5.28
C VAL A 102 -2.79 10.34 6.07
N ALA A 103 -1.47 10.26 5.93
CA ALA A 103 -0.57 11.26 6.47
C ALA A 103 -0.57 12.49 5.55
N THR A 104 -1.09 13.62 6.03
CA THR A 104 -1.32 14.84 5.22
C THR A 104 -0.08 15.71 5.08
N PHE A 105 1.07 15.09 4.84
CA PHE A 105 2.29 15.78 4.43
C PHE A 105 2.72 15.22 3.07
N ILE A 106 3.52 15.98 2.33
CA ILE A 106 4.17 15.49 1.12
C ILE A 106 5.68 15.48 1.33
N ARG A 107 6.38 14.50 0.75
CA ARG A 107 7.84 14.41 0.79
C ARG A 107 8.50 15.69 0.25
N SER A 108 9.73 15.94 0.66
CA SER A 108 10.52 17.06 0.15
C SER A 108 11.12 16.77 -1.23
N ARG A 109 11.72 17.78 -1.86
CA ARG A 109 12.52 17.60 -3.08
C ARG A 109 13.76 16.72 -2.90
N GLU A 110 14.35 16.70 -1.72
CA GLU A 110 15.51 15.85 -1.43
C GLU A 110 15.11 14.37 -1.34
N ASP A 111 13.90 14.09 -0.85
CA ASP A 111 13.35 12.74 -0.69
C ASP A 111 12.42 12.35 -1.85
N PHE A 112 12.52 13.07 -2.99
CA PHE A 112 11.60 12.94 -4.12
C PHE A 112 11.57 11.53 -4.72
N ASP A 113 12.72 10.85 -4.74
CA ASP A 113 12.87 9.50 -5.30
C ASP A 113 12.58 8.40 -4.29
N TYR A 114 12.77 8.67 -2.99
CA TYR A 114 12.52 7.73 -1.91
C TYR A 114 12.34 8.45 -0.58
N ILE A 115 11.31 8.04 0.15
CA ILE A 115 11.04 8.42 1.53
C ILE A 115 10.65 7.14 2.29
N GLN A 116 11.09 7.03 3.54
CA GLN A 116 10.77 5.85 4.36
C GLN A 116 9.33 5.93 4.90
N GLU A 117 8.89 7.12 5.29
CA GLU A 117 7.54 7.39 5.78
C GLU A 117 6.55 7.50 4.62
N PRO A 118 5.36 6.87 4.70
CA PRO A 118 4.32 7.06 3.70
C PRO A 118 3.77 8.48 3.79
N ASP A 119 3.79 9.18 2.66
CA ASP A 119 3.27 10.54 2.52
C ASP A 119 1.91 10.55 1.81
N ILE A 120 1.28 11.71 1.67
CA ILE A 120 -0.04 11.83 1.05
C ILE A 120 -0.07 11.29 -0.38
N PHE A 121 1.04 11.37 -1.12
CA PHE A 121 1.12 10.83 -2.47
C PHE A 121 1.06 9.30 -2.45
N HIS A 122 1.83 8.65 -1.58
CA HIS A 122 1.77 7.20 -1.40
C HIS A 122 0.34 6.74 -1.06
N GLU A 123 -0.30 7.39 -0.09
CA GLU A 123 -1.61 6.96 0.39
C GLU A 123 -2.71 7.23 -0.65
N VAL A 124 -2.80 8.47 -1.15
CA VAL A 124 -3.90 8.88 -2.04
C VAL A 124 -3.71 8.34 -3.44
N VAL A 125 -2.50 8.33 -3.99
CA VAL A 125 -2.27 7.86 -5.37
C VAL A 125 -2.00 6.36 -5.40
N GLY A 126 -1.33 5.80 -4.39
CA GLY A 126 -1.02 4.38 -4.34
C GLY A 126 -2.22 3.51 -3.96
N HIS A 127 -3.02 3.92 -2.96
CA HIS A 127 -4.02 3.03 -2.34
C HIS A 127 -5.46 3.43 -2.58
N CYS A 128 -5.81 4.73 -2.50
CA CYS A 128 -7.21 5.15 -2.62
C CYS A 128 -7.93 4.73 -3.92
N PRO A 129 -7.30 4.69 -5.11
CA PRO A 129 -7.96 4.25 -6.33
C PRO A 129 -8.59 2.86 -6.19
N LEU A 130 -7.86 1.90 -5.63
CA LEU A 130 -8.37 0.52 -5.46
C LEU A 130 -9.41 0.41 -4.35
N LEU A 131 -9.49 1.36 -3.42
CA LEU A 131 -10.56 1.40 -2.43
C LEU A 131 -11.93 1.75 -3.03
N THR A 132 -11.99 2.21 -4.29
CA THR A 132 -13.24 2.32 -5.05
C THR A 132 -13.76 0.95 -5.51
N HIS A 133 -12.92 -0.08 -5.53
CA HIS A 133 -13.27 -1.42 -6.00
C HIS A 133 -13.70 -2.32 -4.82
N PRO A 134 -14.89 -2.96 -4.86
CA PRO A 134 -15.44 -3.71 -3.73
C PRO A 134 -14.54 -4.83 -3.18
N ALA A 135 -13.79 -5.51 -4.07
CA ALA A 135 -12.87 -6.58 -3.69
C ALA A 135 -11.80 -6.11 -2.71
N PHE A 136 -11.04 -5.10 -3.11
CA PHE A 136 -9.94 -4.54 -2.33
C PHE A 136 -10.45 -3.82 -1.08
N ALA A 137 -11.55 -3.07 -1.17
CA ALA A 137 -12.15 -2.43 0.00
C ALA A 137 -12.59 -3.44 1.07
N ARG A 138 -13.28 -4.53 0.66
CA ARG A 138 -13.69 -5.59 1.59
C ARG A 138 -12.49 -6.31 2.21
N PHE A 139 -11.47 -6.61 1.42
CA PHE A 139 -10.24 -7.22 1.91
C PHE A 139 -9.57 -6.33 2.97
N THR A 140 -9.38 -5.04 2.67
CA THR A 140 -8.79 -4.05 3.59
C THR A 140 -9.61 -3.91 4.88
N HIS A 141 -10.95 -3.91 4.79
CA HIS A 141 -11.81 -3.88 5.97
C HIS A 141 -11.69 -5.17 6.81
N THR A 142 -11.69 -6.34 6.17
CA THR A 142 -11.54 -7.64 6.83
C THR A 142 -10.18 -7.74 7.54
N TYR A 143 -9.13 -7.32 6.86
CA TYR A 143 -7.78 -7.19 7.39
C TYR A 143 -7.75 -6.29 8.65
N GLY A 144 -8.39 -5.12 8.60
CA GLY A 144 -8.52 -4.21 9.74
C GLY A 144 -9.20 -4.86 10.95
N LYS A 145 -10.37 -5.48 10.73
CA LYS A 145 -11.13 -6.15 11.80
C LYS A 145 -10.32 -7.26 12.48
N LEU A 146 -9.61 -8.06 11.68
CA LEU A 146 -8.81 -9.16 12.20
C LEU A 146 -7.60 -8.64 13.00
N GLY A 147 -6.85 -7.68 12.46
CA GLY A 147 -5.68 -7.13 13.12
C GLY A 147 -5.98 -6.37 14.42
N LYS A 148 -7.18 -5.78 14.53
CA LYS A 148 -7.67 -5.16 15.77
C LYS A 148 -7.80 -6.17 16.91
N LYS A 149 -8.22 -7.41 16.60
CA LYS A 149 -8.38 -8.52 17.56
C LYS A 149 -7.11 -9.34 17.78
N ALA A 150 -6.16 -9.26 16.84
CA ALA A 150 -4.97 -10.10 16.78
C ALA A 150 -3.92 -9.75 17.86
N ASP A 151 -3.23 -10.79 18.34
CA ASP A 151 -2.01 -10.66 19.13
C ASP A 151 -0.80 -10.23 18.27
N GLN A 152 0.34 -9.95 18.91
CA GLN A 152 1.53 -9.48 18.19
C GLN A 152 2.05 -10.49 17.15
N LYS A 153 1.99 -11.80 17.46
CA LYS A 153 2.47 -12.84 16.54
C LYS A 153 1.60 -12.89 15.28
N THR A 154 0.28 -12.89 15.46
CA THR A 154 -0.71 -12.88 14.37
C THR A 154 -0.63 -11.60 13.55
N ARG A 155 -0.39 -10.44 14.19
CA ARG A 155 -0.14 -9.17 13.47
C ARG A 155 1.09 -9.23 12.55
N GLY A 156 2.14 -9.97 12.91
CA GLY A 156 3.29 -10.17 12.03
C GLY A 156 2.96 -10.94 10.75
N PHE A 157 2.06 -11.93 10.83
CA PHE A 157 1.54 -12.65 9.66
C PHE A 157 0.62 -11.76 8.81
N LEU A 158 -0.24 -10.97 9.45
CA LEU A 158 -1.10 -10.00 8.76
C LEU A 158 -0.26 -8.95 8.03
N ALA A 159 0.74 -8.35 8.68
CA ALA A 159 1.61 -7.36 8.04
C ALA A 159 2.26 -7.90 6.77
N ARG A 160 2.68 -9.18 6.77
CA ARG A 160 3.21 -9.85 5.59
C ARG A 160 2.17 -10.09 4.50
N LEU A 161 0.95 -10.49 4.87
CA LEU A 161 -0.14 -10.60 3.92
C LEU A 161 -0.42 -9.25 3.24
N TYR A 162 -0.49 -8.17 4.02
CA TYR A 162 -0.69 -6.82 3.48
C TYR A 162 0.46 -6.39 2.57
N TRP A 163 1.70 -6.67 2.98
CA TRP A 163 2.91 -6.38 2.20
C TRP A 163 2.88 -7.02 0.81
N PHE A 164 2.63 -8.32 0.72
CA PHE A 164 2.61 -9.04 -0.56
C PHE A 164 1.31 -8.89 -1.35
N THR A 165 0.35 -8.10 -0.84
CA THR A 165 -0.90 -7.81 -1.54
C THR A 165 -1.06 -6.31 -1.77
N MET A 166 -1.58 -5.57 -0.79
CA MET A 166 -1.89 -4.15 -0.96
C MET A 166 -0.66 -3.27 -1.21
N GLU A 167 0.54 -3.66 -0.77
CA GLU A 167 1.76 -2.87 -1.02
C GLU A 167 2.50 -3.29 -2.30
N PHE A 168 2.74 -4.60 -2.47
CA PHE A 168 3.59 -5.16 -3.54
C PHE A 168 2.91 -6.28 -4.35
N GLY A 169 1.60 -6.24 -4.48
CA GLY A 169 0.85 -7.22 -5.26
C GLY A 169 0.85 -6.97 -6.76
N LEU A 170 0.92 -8.07 -7.52
CA LEU A 170 0.76 -8.08 -8.98
C LEU A 170 -0.46 -8.91 -9.39
N MET A 171 -0.96 -8.65 -10.59
CA MET A 171 -2.13 -9.33 -11.15
C MET A 171 -1.84 -9.83 -12.55
N GLU A 172 -2.16 -11.09 -12.82
CA GLU A 172 -2.14 -11.64 -14.17
C GLU A 172 -3.38 -11.17 -14.94
N THR A 173 -3.18 -10.64 -16.15
CA THR A 173 -4.27 -10.19 -17.02
C THR A 173 -4.10 -10.76 -18.42
N LYS A 174 -5.13 -10.64 -19.26
CA LYS A 174 -5.05 -11.05 -20.68
C LYS A 174 -3.96 -10.29 -21.45
N GLN A 175 -3.56 -9.12 -20.97
CA GLN A 175 -2.53 -8.26 -21.54
C GLN A 175 -1.16 -8.43 -20.83
N GLY A 176 -1.00 -9.49 -20.02
CA GLY A 176 0.19 -9.79 -19.25
C GLY A 176 0.12 -9.31 -17.79
N LEU A 177 1.25 -9.32 -17.11
CA LEU A 177 1.34 -8.95 -15.70
C LEU A 177 1.06 -7.45 -15.50
N ARG A 178 0.31 -7.12 -14.46
CA ARG A 178 -0.07 -5.75 -14.06
C ARG A 178 0.12 -5.53 -12.58
N ILE A 179 0.19 -4.27 -12.17
CA ILE A 179 0.46 -3.85 -10.80
C ILE A 179 -0.84 -3.40 -10.14
N TYR A 180 -1.09 -3.85 -8.92
CA TYR A 180 -2.13 -3.29 -8.05
C TYR A 180 -1.59 -2.84 -6.68
N GLY A 181 -0.38 -3.26 -6.29
CA GLY A 181 0.22 -2.84 -5.03
C GLY A 181 0.54 -1.33 -4.98
N GLY A 182 0.02 -0.63 -3.98
CA GLY A 182 0.15 0.82 -3.82
C GLY A 182 1.59 1.29 -3.57
N GLY A 183 2.40 0.47 -2.90
CA GLY A 183 3.84 0.70 -2.74
C GLY A 183 4.61 0.69 -4.06
N ILE A 184 4.19 -0.16 -5.00
CA ILE A 184 4.75 -0.17 -6.37
C ILE A 184 4.22 1.04 -7.15
N LEU A 185 2.90 1.26 -7.14
CA LEU A 185 2.23 2.30 -7.93
C LEU A 185 2.67 3.72 -7.54
N SER A 186 3.08 3.94 -6.30
CA SER A 186 3.59 5.23 -5.82
C SER A 186 5.12 5.39 -5.93
N SER A 187 5.82 4.39 -6.48
CA SER A 187 7.28 4.36 -6.61
C SER A 187 7.70 4.05 -8.05
N PRO A 188 8.27 5.02 -8.80
CA PRO A 188 8.72 4.78 -10.16
C PRO A 188 9.78 3.67 -10.26
N LYS A 189 10.68 3.62 -9.28
CA LYS A 189 11.76 2.61 -9.25
C LYS A 189 11.18 1.20 -9.12
N GLU A 190 10.19 1.02 -8.23
CA GLU A 190 9.52 -0.27 -8.08
C GLU A 190 8.60 -0.58 -9.27
N THR A 191 7.88 0.40 -9.80
CA THR A 191 7.03 0.21 -11.00
C THR A 191 7.81 -0.35 -12.18
N LEU A 192 9.05 0.11 -12.41
CA LEU A 192 9.91 -0.42 -13.47
C LEU A 192 10.52 -1.77 -13.11
N TYR A 193 10.96 -1.95 -11.86
CA TYR A 193 11.63 -3.17 -11.41
C TYR A 193 10.67 -4.37 -11.30
N ALA A 194 9.47 -4.16 -10.75
CA ALA A 194 8.48 -5.19 -10.50
C ALA A 194 7.99 -5.91 -11.77
N LEU A 195 8.13 -5.30 -12.96
CA LEU A 195 7.77 -5.90 -14.25
C LEU A 195 8.99 -6.19 -15.15
N SER A 196 10.18 -6.22 -14.57
CA SER A 196 11.42 -6.61 -15.26
C SER A 196 11.68 -8.12 -15.16
N ASP A 197 12.75 -8.62 -15.77
CA ASP A 197 13.15 -10.04 -15.66
C ASP A 197 13.95 -10.35 -14.37
N ALA A 198 14.13 -9.36 -13.48
CA ALA A 198 14.96 -9.50 -12.29
C ALA A 198 14.29 -10.19 -11.08
N PRO A 199 13.03 -9.90 -10.72
CA PRO A 199 12.39 -10.53 -9.58
C PRO A 199 11.74 -11.88 -9.91
N GLU A 200 11.41 -12.64 -8.86
CA GLU A 200 10.66 -13.87 -8.95
C GLU A 200 9.15 -13.59 -8.85
N TYR A 201 8.38 -14.17 -9.78
CA TYR A 201 6.92 -14.13 -9.76
C TYR A 201 6.37 -15.46 -9.23
N ARG A 202 5.56 -15.40 -8.18
CA ARG A 202 4.91 -16.56 -7.58
C ARG A 202 3.40 -16.45 -7.66
N GLU A 203 2.73 -17.56 -7.92
CA GLU A 203 1.27 -17.63 -7.79
C GLU A 203 0.86 -17.28 -6.35
N PHE A 204 -0.19 -16.47 -6.20
CA PHE A 204 -0.73 -16.15 -4.89
C PHE A 204 -1.26 -17.42 -4.21
N ARG A 205 -0.56 -17.83 -3.15
CA ARG A 205 -1.00 -18.90 -2.25
C ARG A 205 -0.91 -18.37 -0.84
N LEU A 206 -2.05 -18.32 -0.15
CA LEU A 206 -2.16 -17.67 1.15
C LEU A 206 -1.12 -18.20 2.15
N ASN A 207 -0.93 -19.52 2.23
CA ASN A 207 0.08 -20.10 3.12
C ASN A 207 1.51 -19.64 2.76
N ASP A 208 1.85 -19.59 1.47
CA ASP A 208 3.20 -19.23 1.02
C ASP A 208 3.48 -17.74 1.30
N VAL A 209 2.49 -16.89 1.00
CA VAL A 209 2.51 -15.45 1.35
C VAL A 209 2.76 -15.27 2.83
N LEU A 210 1.98 -15.94 3.69
CA LEU A 210 2.09 -15.85 5.14
C LEU A 210 3.45 -16.33 5.69
N ARG A 211 4.20 -17.12 4.94
CA ARG A 211 5.49 -17.70 5.35
C ARG A 211 6.71 -17.03 4.73
N THR A 212 6.53 -16.05 3.84
CA THR A 212 7.64 -15.42 3.10
C THR A 212 8.27 -14.24 3.86
N PRO A 213 9.56 -14.26 4.21
CA PRO A 213 10.23 -13.09 4.77
C PRO A 213 10.35 -11.94 3.75
N TYR A 214 10.31 -10.69 4.23
CA TYR A 214 10.49 -9.49 3.41
C TYR A 214 11.31 -8.44 4.15
N ARG A 215 11.78 -7.42 3.42
CA ARG A 215 12.42 -6.22 3.97
C ARG A 215 11.84 -4.97 3.33
N ILE A 216 11.68 -3.92 4.13
CA ILE A 216 11.05 -2.66 3.73
C ILE A 216 12.02 -1.67 3.04
N ASP A 217 13.33 -1.91 3.18
CA ASP A 217 14.40 -1.02 2.73
C ASP A 217 15.10 -1.49 1.44
N LYS A 218 14.55 -2.51 0.78
CA LYS A 218 15.11 -3.11 -0.45
C LYS A 218 14.03 -3.26 -1.52
N LEU A 219 14.45 -3.37 -2.78
CA LEU A 219 13.57 -3.81 -3.88
C LEU A 219 13.13 -5.26 -3.62
N GLN A 220 11.88 -5.57 -3.93
CA GLN A 220 11.31 -6.86 -3.55
C GLN A 220 11.75 -7.97 -4.51
N PRO A 221 12.46 -9.02 -4.05
CA PRO A 221 12.88 -10.10 -4.95
C PRO A 221 11.74 -11.04 -5.32
N ILE A 222 10.61 -10.98 -4.64
CA ILE A 222 9.47 -11.88 -4.81
C ILE A 222 8.20 -11.04 -4.86
N TYR A 223 7.40 -11.23 -5.90
CA TYR A 223 6.04 -10.70 -6.00
C TYR A 223 5.05 -11.84 -6.11
N TYR A 224 3.94 -11.73 -5.38
CA TYR A 224 2.83 -12.65 -5.51
C TYR A 224 1.81 -12.13 -6.51
N VAL A 225 1.35 -13.03 -7.38
CA VAL A 225 0.49 -12.74 -8.52
C VAL A 225 -0.89 -13.34 -8.28
N ILE A 226 -1.91 -12.49 -8.19
CA ILE A 226 -3.32 -12.90 -8.23
C ILE A 226 -3.81 -12.98 -9.67
N LYS A 227 -4.78 -13.84 -9.96
CA LYS A 227 -5.42 -13.99 -11.27
C LYS A 227 -6.63 -13.07 -11.44
N ASN A 228 -7.23 -12.65 -10.33
CA ASN A 228 -8.35 -11.72 -10.29
C ASN A 228 -8.54 -11.17 -8.85
N PRO A 229 -9.28 -10.06 -8.68
CA PRO A 229 -9.55 -9.49 -7.36
C PRO A 229 -10.31 -10.41 -6.39
N ASP A 230 -11.04 -11.42 -6.90
CA ASP A 230 -11.86 -12.29 -6.05
C ASP A 230 -11.02 -13.18 -5.13
N GLU A 231 -9.78 -13.50 -5.51
CA GLU A 231 -8.83 -14.22 -4.65
C GLU A 231 -8.55 -13.49 -3.33
N LEU A 232 -8.71 -12.16 -3.30
CA LEU A 232 -8.65 -11.36 -2.08
C LEU A 232 -10.04 -11.14 -1.48
N PHE A 233 -11.07 -10.94 -2.31
CA PHE A 233 -12.44 -10.64 -1.87
C PHE A 233 -13.03 -11.73 -0.98
N TYR A 234 -12.79 -12.99 -1.33
CA TYR A 234 -13.39 -14.12 -0.63
C TYR A 234 -12.69 -14.48 0.68
N LEU A 235 -11.52 -13.89 0.97
CA LEU A 235 -10.81 -14.11 2.23
C LEU A 235 -11.59 -13.51 3.41
N ASP A 236 -12.20 -14.37 4.21
CA ASP A 236 -12.88 -13.98 5.45
C ASP A 236 -11.99 -14.11 6.71
N GLU A 237 -12.48 -13.62 7.85
CA GLU A 237 -11.73 -13.65 9.12
C GLU A 237 -11.35 -15.09 9.54
N ASN A 238 -12.21 -16.08 9.28
CA ASN A 238 -11.98 -17.46 9.70
C ASN A 238 -10.93 -18.14 8.81
N GLN A 239 -11.01 -17.94 7.50
CA GLN A 239 -10.03 -18.44 6.55
C GLN A 239 -8.64 -17.88 6.82
N LEU A 240 -8.54 -16.56 7.05
CA LEU A 240 -7.27 -15.92 7.39
C LEU A 240 -6.70 -16.46 8.70
N LEU A 241 -7.52 -16.60 9.75
CA LEU A 241 -7.08 -17.20 11.01
C LEU A 241 -6.59 -18.64 10.83
N SER A 242 -7.36 -19.48 10.13
CA SER A 242 -6.99 -20.87 9.87
C SER A 242 -5.69 -20.99 9.07
N ALA A 243 -5.50 -20.13 8.06
CA ALA A 243 -4.27 -20.09 7.28
C ALA A 243 -3.08 -19.63 8.11
N ILE A 244 -3.27 -18.68 9.03
CA ILE A 244 -2.21 -18.24 9.95
C ILE A 244 -1.80 -19.37 10.90
N GLU A 245 -2.75 -20.15 11.44
CA GLU A 245 -2.41 -21.31 12.26
C GLU A 245 -1.65 -22.37 11.47
N THR A 246 -2.04 -22.61 10.21
CA THR A 246 -1.32 -23.51 9.30
C THR A 246 0.11 -23.00 9.05
N ALA A 247 0.27 -21.72 8.73
CA ALA A 247 1.58 -21.11 8.51
C ALA A 247 2.48 -21.14 9.75
N LYS A 248 1.91 -21.05 10.96
CA LYS A 248 2.64 -21.23 12.22
C LYS A 248 3.20 -22.65 12.37
N ILE A 249 2.45 -23.67 11.94
CA ILE A 249 2.86 -25.08 11.98
C ILE A 249 3.94 -25.35 10.93
N ASP A 250 3.73 -24.85 9.71
CA ASP A 250 4.63 -25.10 8.57
C ASP A 250 5.97 -24.34 8.66
N GLY A 251 6.05 -23.34 9.54
CA GLY A 251 7.25 -22.54 9.78
C GLY A 251 7.56 -21.54 8.65
N MET A 252 8.44 -20.58 8.93
CA MET A 252 8.82 -19.55 7.95
C MET A 252 9.75 -20.11 6.86
N TYR A 253 9.62 -19.61 5.63
CA TYR A 253 10.63 -19.81 4.59
C TYR A 253 11.95 -19.11 4.95
N PRO A 254 13.09 -19.56 4.38
CA PRO A 254 14.33 -18.81 4.49
C PRO A 254 14.20 -17.44 3.82
N MET A 255 14.92 -16.45 4.36
CA MET A 255 15.03 -15.12 3.76
C MET A 255 15.65 -15.25 2.36
N HIS A 256 15.11 -14.52 1.38
CA HIS A 256 15.69 -14.49 0.03
C HIS A 256 17.14 -13.97 0.10
N PRO A 257 18.12 -14.56 -0.61
CA PRO A 257 19.53 -14.17 -0.51
C PRO A 257 19.79 -12.68 -0.75
N SER A 258 19.10 -12.04 -1.69
CA SER A 258 19.25 -10.59 -1.95
C SER A 258 18.81 -9.69 -0.79
N LEU A 259 17.97 -10.21 0.12
CA LEU A 259 17.51 -9.50 1.29
C LEU A 259 18.46 -9.62 2.48
N MET A 260 19.31 -10.66 2.50
CA MET A 260 20.34 -10.77 3.53
C MET A 260 21.28 -9.57 3.43
N ASP A 261 21.71 -9.05 4.58
CA ASP A 261 22.88 -8.16 4.56
C ASP A 261 24.05 -9.05 4.15
N ASN A 262 24.71 -8.71 3.03
CA ASN A 262 25.90 -9.42 2.62
C ASN A 262 26.83 -9.42 3.82
N GLY A 263 27.03 -10.58 4.45
CA GLY A 263 27.97 -10.69 5.54
C GLY A 263 29.29 -10.14 5.04
N SER A 264 29.81 -9.10 5.69
CA SER A 264 31.24 -8.99 5.81
C SER A 264 31.73 -10.37 6.24
N PRO A 265 32.61 -11.04 5.47
CA PRO A 265 33.22 -12.25 5.98
C PRO A 265 34.00 -11.84 7.23
N ASN A 266 33.77 -12.54 8.35
CA ASN A 266 34.51 -12.45 9.61
C ASN A 266 35.78 -11.58 9.58
N THR A 267 35.76 -10.45 10.28
CA THR A 267 36.90 -9.94 11.07
C THR A 267 36.37 -9.09 12.21
#